data_AF-A0AB39BCH9-F1
#
_entry.id   AF-A0AB39BCH9-F1
#
_cell.length_a   1.000
_cell.length_b   1.000
_cell.length_c   1.000
_cell.angle_alpha   90.00
_cell.angle_beta   90.00
_cell.angle_gamma   90.00
#
_symmetry.space_group_name_H-M   'P 1'
#
loop_
_entity.id
_entity.type
_entity.pdbx_description
1 polymer ?
#
loop_
_entity_poly.entity_id
_entity_poly.type
_entity_poly.pdbx_seq_one_letter_code
_entity_poly.pdbx_strand_id
1 'polypeptide(L)'
;MTPGEHLHDDTPTEVAAGPAHPLPPLGWYPDPQTPGRERWWSGAEWTRYTARDANKGLFGAAYERAFRGGANTAARWARVLGFVGLIILLFTLLVIVFIGQTLDEGSPVAFLSTYISGLFGLVVVGLILMLASIVFGALGIRDSRTKGGFALALNSLLADVAVVLMVGALAVLVILLP
;
A
#
# COMPACT_ATOMS: atom_id res chain seq x y z
N MET A 1 -73.27 46.64 -10.07
CA MET A 1 -72.42 45.66 -10.75
C MET A 1 -70.99 46.13 -10.64
N THR A 2 -70.27 45.64 -9.65
CA THR A 2 -68.86 45.95 -9.41
C THR A 2 -68.04 44.78 -9.99
N PRO A 3 -67.10 45.01 -10.91
CA PRO A 3 -66.24 43.94 -11.43
C PRO A 3 -65.24 43.52 -10.35
N GLY A 4 -65.14 42.22 -10.11
CA GLY A 4 -64.25 41.63 -9.11
C GLY A 4 -62.77 41.78 -9.49
N GLU A 5 -61.98 42.19 -8.52
CA GLU A 5 -60.52 42.15 -8.51
C GLU A 5 -60.04 40.70 -8.64
N HIS A 6 -59.38 40.38 -9.75
CA HIS A 6 -58.58 39.17 -9.89
C HIS A 6 -57.25 39.38 -9.14
N LEU A 7 -57.20 38.87 -7.91
CA LEU A 7 -55.99 38.73 -7.10
C LEU A 7 -55.02 37.75 -7.81
N HIS A 8 -53.94 38.28 -8.38
CA HIS A 8 -52.79 37.49 -8.84
C HIS A 8 -52.07 36.99 -7.58
N ASP A 9 -52.24 35.72 -7.27
CA ASP A 9 -51.47 35.01 -6.25
C ASP A 9 -50.05 34.78 -6.79
N ASP A 10 -49.21 35.81 -6.68
CA ASP A 10 -47.76 35.71 -6.90
C ASP A 10 -47.12 35.05 -5.67
N THR A 11 -47.49 33.79 -5.40
CA THR A 11 -46.70 32.97 -4.48
C THR A 11 -45.33 32.79 -5.11
N PRO A 12 -44.22 33.24 -4.48
CA PRO A 12 -42.89 32.97 -5.01
C PRO A 12 -42.78 31.46 -5.13
N THR A 13 -42.55 30.97 -6.34
CA THR A 13 -42.30 29.56 -6.60
C THR A 13 -41.09 29.18 -5.76
N GLU A 14 -41.34 28.61 -4.58
CA GLU A 14 -40.33 27.99 -3.75
C GLU A 14 -39.73 26.91 -4.65
N VAL A 15 -38.55 27.21 -5.21
CA VAL A 15 -37.80 26.29 -6.04
C VAL A 15 -37.45 25.15 -5.11
N ALA A 16 -38.33 24.14 -5.07
CA ALA A 16 -38.19 22.95 -4.27
C ALA A 16 -36.77 22.43 -4.52
N ALA A 17 -35.91 22.59 -3.51
CA ALA A 17 -34.56 22.07 -3.55
C ALA A 17 -34.69 20.57 -3.82
N GLY A 18 -34.38 20.17 -5.06
CA GLY A 18 -34.50 18.78 -5.49
C GLY A 18 -33.79 17.88 -4.49
N PRO A 19 -34.27 16.64 -4.27
CA PRO A 19 -33.69 15.75 -3.27
C PRO A 19 -32.18 15.64 -3.51
N ALA A 20 -31.39 16.05 -2.53
CA ALA A 20 -29.94 15.97 -2.59
C ALA A 20 -29.57 14.50 -2.82
N HIS A 21 -29.13 14.15 -4.03
CA HIS A 21 -28.66 12.81 -4.32
C HIS A 21 -27.41 12.55 -3.45
N PRO A 22 -27.38 11.50 -2.62
CA PRO A 22 -26.21 11.21 -1.81
C PRO A 22 -25.02 10.95 -2.72
N LEU A 23 -23.91 11.62 -2.43
CA LEU A 23 -22.66 11.43 -3.17
C LEU A 23 -22.22 9.97 -3.09
N PRO A 24 -21.61 9.42 -4.17
CA PRO A 24 -21.12 8.05 -4.15
C PRO A 24 -20.03 7.88 -3.07
N PRO A 25 -19.92 6.69 -2.46
CA PRO A 25 -18.89 6.42 -1.46
C PRO A 25 -17.48 6.51 -2.06
N LEU A 26 -16.48 6.73 -1.22
CA LEU A 26 -15.08 6.76 -1.66
C LEU A 26 -14.68 5.43 -2.33
N GLY A 27 -13.99 5.48 -3.47
CA GLY A 27 -13.69 4.25 -4.20
C GLY A 27 -13.20 4.41 -5.64
N TRP A 28 -12.97 3.27 -6.29
CA TRP A 28 -12.68 3.18 -7.71
C TRP A 28 -13.98 3.02 -8.50
N TYR A 29 -14.15 3.86 -9.52
CA TYR A 29 -15.30 3.87 -10.40
C TYR A 29 -14.87 3.95 -11.87
N PRO A 30 -15.70 3.53 -12.83
CA PRO A 30 -15.40 3.69 -14.26
C PRO A 30 -15.06 5.15 -14.61
N ASP A 31 -13.99 5.36 -15.38
CA ASP A 31 -13.57 6.70 -15.79
C ASP A 31 -14.46 7.18 -16.96
N PRO A 32 -15.27 8.25 -16.78
CA PRO A 32 -16.15 8.75 -17.82
C PRO A 32 -15.39 9.34 -19.02
N GLN A 33 -14.12 9.73 -18.83
CA GLN A 33 -13.28 10.30 -19.88
C GLN A 33 -12.46 9.25 -20.63
N THR A 34 -12.28 8.06 -20.07
CA THR A 34 -11.43 7.03 -20.70
C THR A 34 -12.04 5.63 -20.51
N PRO A 35 -12.73 5.11 -21.55
CA PRO A 35 -13.30 3.77 -21.52
C PRO A 35 -12.27 2.70 -21.15
N GLY A 36 -12.67 1.74 -20.31
CA GLY A 36 -11.80 0.65 -19.86
C GLY A 36 -10.78 1.03 -18.78
N ARG A 37 -10.91 2.23 -18.19
CA ARG A 37 -10.17 2.66 -17.00
C ARG A 37 -11.11 2.94 -15.85
N GLU A 38 -10.54 2.92 -14.65
CA GLU A 38 -11.19 3.38 -13.43
C GLU A 38 -10.49 4.62 -12.91
N ARG A 39 -11.23 5.53 -12.28
CA ARG A 39 -10.72 6.72 -11.60
C ARG A 39 -11.12 6.68 -10.13
N TRP A 40 -10.23 7.18 -9.27
CA TRP A 40 -10.48 7.24 -7.84
C TRP A 40 -11.35 8.46 -7.48
N TRP A 41 -12.49 8.20 -6.84
CA TRP A 41 -13.38 9.19 -6.22
C TRP A 41 -13.03 9.32 -4.74
N SER A 42 -12.75 10.54 -4.29
CA SER A 42 -12.36 10.81 -2.90
C SER A 42 -13.54 10.85 -1.92
N GLY A 43 -14.77 10.81 -2.40
CA GLY A 43 -15.97 11.15 -1.64
C GLY A 43 -16.46 12.58 -1.90
N ALA A 44 -15.59 13.46 -2.40
CA ALA A 44 -15.92 14.85 -2.71
C ALA A 44 -15.59 15.25 -4.16
N GLU A 45 -14.53 14.68 -4.73
CA GLU A 45 -14.08 15.00 -6.09
C GLU A 45 -13.38 13.82 -6.79
N TRP A 46 -13.34 13.89 -8.12
CA TRP A 46 -12.55 12.98 -8.93
C TRP A 46 -11.08 13.33 -8.85
N THR A 47 -10.24 12.35 -8.51
CA THR A 47 -8.80 12.58 -8.42
C THR A 47 -8.08 12.24 -9.72
N ARG A 48 -6.81 12.64 -9.84
CA ARG A 48 -5.93 12.26 -10.96
C ARG A 48 -5.55 10.78 -11.00
N TYR A 49 -5.87 10.01 -9.97
CA TYR A 49 -5.45 8.61 -9.89
C TYR A 49 -6.37 7.75 -10.75
N THR A 50 -5.78 7.12 -11.76
CA THR A 50 -6.47 6.20 -12.67
C THR A 50 -5.82 4.83 -12.68
N ALA A 51 -6.61 3.80 -12.93
CA ALA A 51 -6.18 2.41 -13.02
C ALA A 51 -6.84 1.72 -14.22
N ARG A 52 -6.34 0.55 -14.61
CA ARG A 52 -7.03 -0.30 -15.60
C ARG A 52 -8.30 -0.88 -14.99
N ASP A 53 -9.31 -1.15 -15.79
CA ASP A 53 -10.54 -1.80 -15.32
C ASP A 53 -10.23 -3.11 -14.56
N ALA A 54 -10.69 -3.18 -13.31
CA ALA A 54 -10.46 -4.31 -12.41
C ALA A 54 -11.25 -5.56 -12.80
N ASN A 55 -12.31 -5.42 -13.61
CA ASN A 55 -13.11 -6.55 -14.08
C ASN A 55 -12.33 -7.51 -15.01
N LYS A 56 -11.15 -7.09 -15.49
CA LYS A 56 -10.27 -7.91 -16.33
C LYS A 56 -9.20 -8.68 -15.54
N GLY A 57 -9.25 -8.58 -14.21
CA GLY A 57 -8.28 -9.16 -13.29
C GLY A 57 -8.45 -10.65 -13.03
N LEU A 58 -7.35 -11.34 -12.68
CA LEU A 58 -7.37 -12.77 -12.32
C LEU A 58 -8.10 -13.04 -10.99
N PHE A 59 -8.01 -12.12 -10.04
CA PHE A 59 -8.51 -12.30 -8.67
C PHE A 59 -9.88 -11.64 -8.44
N GLY A 60 -10.54 -11.19 -9.50
CA GLY A 60 -11.81 -10.47 -9.44
C GLY A 60 -11.65 -8.99 -9.08
N ALA A 61 -12.63 -8.19 -9.48
CA ALA A 61 -12.55 -6.73 -9.41
C ALA A 61 -12.49 -6.18 -7.97
N ALA A 62 -13.22 -6.80 -7.04
CA ALA A 62 -13.25 -6.38 -5.65
C ALA A 62 -11.87 -6.53 -4.98
N TYR A 63 -11.22 -7.67 -5.21
CA TYR A 63 -9.87 -7.93 -4.70
C TYR A 63 -8.88 -6.92 -5.30
N GLU A 64 -8.86 -6.77 -6.63
CA GLU A 64 -7.92 -5.84 -7.26
C GLU A 64 -8.09 -4.40 -6.78
N ARG A 65 -9.34 -3.92 -6.64
CA ARG A 65 -9.62 -2.57 -6.13
C ARG A 65 -9.15 -2.39 -4.69
N ALA A 66 -9.24 -3.42 -3.85
CA ALA A 66 -8.78 -3.36 -2.46
C ALA A 66 -7.25 -3.16 -2.36
N PHE A 67 -6.48 -3.78 -3.25
CA PHE A 67 -5.01 -3.66 -3.29
C PHE A 67 -4.50 -2.44 -4.07
N ARG A 68 -5.38 -1.65 -4.67
CA ARG A 68 -5.01 -0.39 -5.31
C ARG A 68 -4.90 0.71 -4.25
N GLY A 69 -3.70 1.27 -4.10
CA GLY A 69 -3.40 2.28 -3.09
C GLY A 69 -4.12 3.63 -3.24
N GLY A 70 -5.06 3.81 -4.19
CA GLY A 70 -5.81 5.07 -4.33
C GLY A 70 -4.92 6.30 -4.30
N ALA A 71 -5.27 7.27 -3.46
CA ALA A 71 -4.45 8.45 -3.15
C ALA A 71 -3.43 8.25 -2.02
N ASN A 72 -3.38 7.05 -1.42
CA ASN A 72 -2.57 6.72 -0.26
C ASN A 72 -1.11 6.45 -0.66
N THR A 73 -0.29 7.49 -0.63
CA THR A 73 1.14 7.40 -0.93
C THR A 73 1.91 6.60 0.13
N ALA A 74 1.51 6.66 1.40
CA ALA A 74 2.15 5.91 2.48
C ALA A 74 2.04 4.39 2.26
N ALA A 75 0.85 3.90 1.90
CA ALA A 75 0.64 2.49 1.57
C ALA A 75 1.50 2.01 0.37
N ARG A 76 1.75 2.89 -0.60
CA ARG A 76 2.63 2.58 -1.74
C ARG A 76 4.09 2.52 -1.31
N TRP A 77 4.54 3.48 -0.52
CA TRP A 77 5.91 3.50 0.00
C TRP A 77 6.21 2.34 0.92
N ALA A 78 5.25 1.94 1.78
CA ALA A 78 5.35 0.70 2.56
C ALA A 78 5.68 -0.49 1.65
N ARG A 79 4.84 -0.76 0.65
CA ARG A 79 5.07 -1.86 -0.28
C ARG A 79 6.43 -1.82 -0.97
N VAL A 80 6.87 -0.64 -1.42
CA VAL A 80 8.17 -0.48 -2.11
C VAL A 80 9.31 -0.76 -1.14
N LEU A 81 9.31 -0.13 0.04
CA LEU A 81 10.37 -0.29 1.03
C LEU A 81 10.46 -1.73 1.55
N GLY A 82 9.32 -2.35 1.86
CA GLY A 82 9.26 -3.75 2.30
C GLY A 82 9.80 -4.70 1.22
N PHE A 83 9.42 -4.50 -0.04
CA PHE A 83 9.90 -5.35 -1.14
C PHE A 83 11.40 -5.17 -1.41
N VAL A 84 11.91 -3.93 -1.39
CA VAL A 84 13.34 -3.64 -1.55
C VAL A 84 14.14 -4.22 -0.38
N GLY A 85 13.67 -4.02 0.85
CA GLY A 85 14.28 -4.60 2.05
C GLY A 85 14.35 -6.12 2.00
N LEU A 86 13.25 -6.77 1.56
CA LEU A 86 13.18 -8.22 1.38
C LEU A 86 14.18 -8.71 0.32
N ILE A 87 14.28 -8.06 -0.83
CA ILE A 87 15.24 -8.45 -1.88
C ILE A 87 16.68 -8.33 -1.36
N ILE A 88 17.03 -7.22 -0.71
CA ILE A 88 18.36 -7.03 -0.13
C ILE A 88 18.66 -8.13 0.88
N LEU A 89 17.71 -8.43 1.77
CA LEU A 89 17.86 -9.48 2.77
C LEU A 89 18.10 -10.86 2.12
N LEU A 90 17.23 -11.28 1.21
CA LEU A 90 17.32 -12.59 0.54
C LEU A 90 18.60 -12.71 -0.30
N PHE A 91 18.97 -11.66 -1.03
CA PHE A 91 20.20 -11.64 -1.81
C PHE A 91 21.43 -11.74 -0.91
N THR A 92 21.44 -11.01 0.21
CA THR A 92 22.54 -11.06 1.18
C THR A 92 22.68 -12.45 1.79
N LEU A 93 21.57 -13.09 2.19
CA LEU A 93 21.58 -14.46 2.71
C LEU A 93 22.07 -15.47 1.66
N LEU A 94 21.64 -15.34 0.41
CA LEU A 94 22.12 -16.17 -0.69
C LEU A 94 23.64 -16.05 -0.89
N VAL A 95 24.16 -14.82 -0.85
CA VAL A 95 25.61 -14.55 -0.97
C VAL A 95 26.38 -15.14 0.21
N ILE A 96 25.87 -15.04 1.44
CA ILE A 96 26.50 -15.67 2.62
C ILE A 96 26.61 -17.19 2.42
N VAL A 97 25.53 -17.85 1.99
CA VAL A 97 25.51 -19.30 1.75
C VAL A 97 26.49 -19.69 0.64
N PHE A 98 26.48 -18.96 -0.49
CA PHE A 98 27.35 -19.25 -1.62
C PHE A 98 28.83 -19.07 -1.27
N ILE A 99 29.18 -18.01 -0.53
CA ILE A 99 30.55 -17.80 -0.04
C ILE A 99 30.95 -18.90 0.93
N GLY A 100 30.06 -19.28 1.86
CA GLY A 100 30.33 -20.38 2.80
C GLY A 100 30.62 -21.72 2.12
N GLN A 101 30.09 -21.94 0.91
CA GLN A 101 30.34 -23.16 0.13
C GLN A 101 31.62 -23.12 -0.72
N THR A 102 32.18 -21.92 -0.98
CA THR A 102 33.30 -21.73 -1.91
C THR A 102 34.64 -21.49 -1.21
N LEU A 103 34.63 -21.25 0.10
CA LEU A 103 35.84 -21.04 0.88
C LEU A 103 36.34 -22.36 1.47
N ASP A 104 37.52 -22.80 1.02
CA ASP A 104 38.25 -23.92 1.63
C ASP A 104 38.78 -23.55 3.03
N GLU A 105 38.94 -24.55 3.90
CA GLU A 105 39.36 -24.42 5.31
C GLU A 105 40.71 -23.68 5.53
N GLY A 106 41.52 -23.50 4.47
CA GLY A 106 42.82 -22.83 4.51
C GLY A 106 42.83 -21.35 4.12
N SER A 107 41.67 -20.72 3.86
CA SER A 107 41.63 -19.33 3.39
C SER A 107 42.01 -18.31 4.49
N PRO A 108 42.76 -17.23 4.16
CA PRO A 108 43.27 -16.29 5.16
C PRO A 108 42.14 -15.49 5.84
N VAL A 109 42.17 -15.48 7.17
CA VAL A 109 41.15 -14.95 8.10
C VAL A 109 40.73 -13.49 7.81
N ALA A 110 41.62 -12.67 7.23
CA ALA A 110 41.34 -11.28 6.86
C ALA A 110 40.33 -11.14 5.71
N PHE A 111 40.25 -12.16 4.83
CA PHE A 111 39.27 -12.20 3.74
C PHE A 111 37.88 -12.48 4.31
N LEU A 112 37.77 -13.46 5.22
CA LEU A 112 36.51 -13.86 5.85
C LEU A 112 35.88 -12.74 6.69
N SER A 113 36.68 -12.00 7.47
CA SER A 113 36.17 -10.92 8.34
C SER A 113 35.58 -9.74 7.56
N THR A 114 36.18 -9.38 6.42
CA THR A 114 35.71 -8.25 5.58
C THR A 114 34.37 -8.57 4.92
N TYR A 115 34.21 -9.78 4.40
CA TYR A 115 32.95 -10.24 3.81
C TYR A 115 31.83 -10.37 4.84
N ILE A 116 32.12 -10.96 5.99
CA ILE A 116 31.14 -11.12 7.07
C ILE A 116 30.65 -9.73 7.52
N SER A 117 31.55 -8.77 7.76
CA SER A 117 31.18 -7.41 8.20
C SER A 117 30.30 -6.67 7.18
N GLY A 118 30.65 -6.74 5.89
CA GLY A 118 29.88 -6.09 4.83
C GLY A 118 28.48 -6.70 4.64
N LEU A 119 28.37 -8.03 4.70
CA LEU A 119 27.11 -8.74 4.56
C LEU A 119 26.21 -8.50 5.78
N PHE A 120 26.77 -8.46 6.99
CA PHE A 120 26.03 -8.06 8.19
C PHE A 120 25.46 -6.63 8.05
N GLY A 121 26.23 -5.70 7.48
CA GLY A 121 25.75 -4.36 7.17
C GLY A 121 24.52 -4.37 6.25
N LEU A 122 24.52 -5.20 5.21
CA LEU A 122 23.39 -5.33 4.29
C LEU A 122 22.16 -5.99 4.92
N VAL A 123 22.34 -6.96 5.82
CA VAL A 123 21.24 -7.52 6.62
C VAL A 123 20.58 -6.41 7.46
N VAL A 124 21.39 -5.60 8.15
CA VAL A 124 20.90 -4.49 8.97
C VAL A 124 20.14 -3.47 8.10
N VAL A 125 20.68 -3.11 6.93
CA VAL A 125 19.99 -2.21 5.99
C VAL A 125 18.66 -2.79 5.54
N GLY A 126 18.62 -4.08 5.17
CA GLY A 126 17.38 -4.77 4.82
C GLY A 126 16.34 -4.70 5.93
N LEU A 127 16.74 -4.98 7.17
CA LEU A 127 15.87 -4.90 8.34
C LEU A 127 15.38 -3.48 8.61
N ILE A 128 16.24 -2.47 8.51
CA ILE A 128 15.85 -1.05 8.68
C ILE A 128 14.79 -0.65 7.64
N LEU A 129 14.96 -1.05 6.38
CA LEU A 129 13.97 -0.78 5.33
C LEU A 129 12.63 -1.45 5.62
N MET A 130 12.63 -2.68 6.14
CA MET A 130 11.42 -3.37 6.56
C MET A 130 10.76 -2.70 7.78
N LEU A 131 11.53 -2.24 8.76
CA LEU A 131 11.01 -1.46 9.89
C LEU A 131 10.40 -0.12 9.44
N ALA A 132 11.06 0.58 8.51
CA ALA A 132 10.51 1.78 7.90
C ALA A 132 9.19 1.47 7.16
N SER A 133 9.15 0.37 6.41
CA SER A 133 7.93 -0.10 5.73
C SER A 133 6.77 -0.35 6.70
N ILE A 134 7.03 -0.97 7.87
CA ILE A 134 6.04 -1.19 8.93
C ILE A 134 5.45 0.15 9.40
N VAL A 135 6.29 1.16 9.62
CA VAL A 135 5.83 2.51 10.01
C VAL A 135 4.96 3.13 8.91
N PHE A 136 5.39 3.07 7.65
CA PHE A 136 4.58 3.57 6.53
C PHE A 136 3.28 2.79 6.34
N GLY A 137 3.27 1.48 6.61
CA GLY A 137 2.08 0.65 6.61
C GLY A 137 1.08 1.10 7.68
N ALA A 138 1.55 1.34 8.91
CA ALA A 138 0.72 1.85 9.99
C ALA A 138 0.15 3.26 9.68
N LEU A 139 0.97 4.16 9.13
CA LEU A 139 0.53 5.47 8.66
C LEU A 139 -0.49 5.35 7.51
N GLY A 140 -0.26 4.41 6.59
CA GLY A 140 -1.18 4.11 5.49
C GLY A 140 -2.54 3.61 5.96
N ILE A 141 -2.59 2.79 7.01
CA ILE A 141 -3.85 2.33 7.62
C ILE A 141 -4.62 3.49 8.23
N ARG A 142 -3.94 4.43 8.91
CA ARG A 142 -4.60 5.62 9.48
C ARG A 142 -5.25 6.48 8.38
N ASP A 143 -4.54 6.67 7.29
CA ASP A 143 -4.98 7.50 6.16
C ASP A 143 -5.98 6.80 5.22
N SER A 144 -6.19 5.49 5.38
CA SER A 144 -7.00 4.72 4.43
C SER A 144 -8.48 5.09 4.45
N ARG A 145 -8.96 5.66 5.56
CA ARG A 145 -10.34 6.13 5.70
C ARG A 145 -10.68 7.26 4.71
N THR A 146 -9.69 8.06 4.32
CA THR A 146 -9.88 9.19 3.40
C THR A 146 -9.25 8.93 2.03
N LYS A 147 -8.12 8.21 1.98
CA LYS A 147 -7.34 8.02 0.75
C LYS A 147 -7.50 6.63 0.11
N GLY A 148 -8.18 5.70 0.78
CA GLY A 148 -8.29 4.30 0.36
C GLY A 148 -7.01 3.48 0.59
N GLY A 149 -6.96 2.29 -0.02
CA GLY A 149 -5.76 1.43 0.02
C GLY A 149 -5.52 0.70 1.34
N PHE A 150 -6.56 0.48 2.15
CA PHE A 150 -6.42 -0.22 3.44
C PHE A 150 -5.82 -1.63 3.30
N ALA A 151 -6.32 -2.44 2.37
CA ALA A 151 -5.84 -3.81 2.20
C ALA A 151 -4.37 -3.86 1.74
N LEU A 152 -3.94 -2.89 0.93
CA LEU A 152 -2.55 -2.75 0.53
C LEU A 152 -1.64 -2.49 1.74
N ALA A 153 -1.99 -1.50 2.57
CA ALA A 153 -1.23 -1.11 3.75
C ALA A 153 -1.19 -2.22 4.81
N LEU A 154 -2.32 -2.89 5.03
CA LEU A 154 -2.43 -4.00 5.96
C LEU A 154 -1.59 -5.20 5.51
N ASN A 155 -1.66 -5.56 4.21
CA ASN A 155 -0.90 -6.69 3.70
C ASN A 155 0.62 -6.44 3.75
N SER A 156 1.09 -5.25 3.38
CA SER A 156 2.51 -4.92 3.52
C SER A 156 2.97 -4.98 4.98
N LEU A 157 2.18 -4.42 5.90
CA LEU A 157 2.47 -4.45 7.33
C LEU A 157 2.60 -5.89 7.85
N LEU A 158 1.61 -6.74 7.57
CA LEU A 158 1.60 -8.13 8.04
C LEU A 158 2.77 -8.94 7.47
N ALA A 159 3.05 -8.79 6.17
CA ALA A 159 4.16 -9.47 5.52
C ALA A 159 5.51 -9.07 6.14
N ASP A 160 5.73 -7.77 6.35
CA ASP A 160 6.99 -7.28 6.90
C ASP A 160 7.19 -7.69 8.35
N VAL A 161 6.14 -7.61 9.18
CA VAL A 161 6.18 -8.08 10.57
C VAL A 161 6.50 -9.58 10.62
N ALA A 162 5.85 -10.39 9.78
CA ALA A 162 6.10 -11.83 9.73
C ALA A 162 7.56 -12.15 9.38
N VAL A 163 8.14 -11.47 8.39
CA VAL A 163 9.54 -11.67 7.99
C VAL A 163 10.50 -11.26 9.11
N VAL A 164 10.30 -10.09 9.73
CA VAL A 164 11.17 -9.61 10.82
C VAL A 164 11.13 -10.57 12.01
N LEU A 165 9.94 -11.06 12.39
CA LEU A 165 9.80 -12.05 13.46
C LEU A 165 10.45 -13.39 13.10
N MET A 166 10.29 -13.86 11.87
CA MET A 166 10.91 -15.10 11.40
C MET A 166 12.45 -15.00 11.44
N VAL A 167 13.02 -13.90 10.95
CA VAL A 167 14.47 -13.66 10.97
C VAL A 167 15.00 -13.56 12.40
N GLY A 168 14.28 -12.83 13.27
CA GLY A 168 14.63 -12.73 14.69
C GLY A 168 14.59 -14.07 15.41
N ALA A 169 13.55 -14.87 15.17
CA ALA A 169 13.41 -16.21 15.74
C ALA A 169 14.52 -17.16 15.25
N LEU A 170 14.87 -17.09 13.96
CA LEU A 170 15.97 -17.87 13.39
C LEU A 170 17.32 -17.47 14.01
N ALA A 171 17.57 -16.17 14.18
CA ALA A 171 18.79 -15.68 14.82
C ALA A 171 18.91 -16.18 16.26
N VAL A 172 17.82 -16.10 17.05
CA VAL A 172 17.79 -16.65 18.42
C VAL A 172 18.04 -18.15 18.42
N LEU A 173 17.39 -18.90 17.52
CA LEU A 173 17.58 -20.34 17.40
C LEU A 173 19.05 -20.69 17.11
N VAL A 174 19.68 -20.00 16.16
CA VAL A 174 21.10 -20.21 15.82
C VAL A 174 22.02 -19.91 17.01
N ILE A 175 21.72 -18.88 17.80
CA ILE A 175 22.51 -18.53 19.00
C ILE A 175 22.37 -19.60 20.10
N LEU A 176 21.20 -20.25 20.20
CA LEU A 176 20.92 -21.24 21.24
C LEU A 176 21.34 -22.67 20.87
N LEU A 177 21.66 -22.92 19.59
CA LEU A 177 22.16 -24.22 19.16
C LEU A 177 23.65 -24.35 19.54
N PRO A 178 24.01 -25.37 20.35
CA PRO A 178 25.38 -25.60 20.80
C PRO A 178 26.31 -26.15 19.70
#